data_AF-A0A3P7IKF0-F1
#
_entry.id   AF-A0A3P7IKF0-F1
#
_cell.length_a   1.000
_cell.length_b   1.000
_cell.length_c   1.000
_cell.angle_alpha   90.00
_cell.angle_beta   90.00
_cell.angle_gamma   90.00
#
_symmetry.space_group_name_H-M   'P 1'
#
loop_
_entity.id
_entity.type
_entity.pdbx_description
1 polymer ?
#
loop_
_entity_poly.entity_id
_entity_poly.type
_entity_poly.pdbx_seq_one_letter_code
_entity_poly.pdbx_strand_id
1 'polypeptide(L)'
;MHTLTVQLLDWKIRYEESDNVAVRIMRGITERVSSLFGTQNEVSEVLTEIAKVDPSFDKGEWLRFCEKDVIPNVLEAFIRGDLEVLQDWCHERAFVALSTIIKEYQKIKFNTSDSRIIDISKVEVC
;
A
#
# COMPACT_ATOMS: atom_id res chain seq x y z
N MET A 1 33.42 19.25 37.60
CA MET A 1 33.05 18.54 36.36
C MET A 1 31.59 18.08 36.29
N HIS A 2 30.72 18.44 37.24
CA HIS A 2 29.29 18.05 37.22
C HIS A 2 28.33 19.15 36.71
N THR A 3 28.79 20.40 36.60
CA THR A 3 27.92 21.54 36.19
C THR A 3 27.80 21.70 34.68
N LEU A 4 28.81 21.27 33.90
CA LEU A 4 28.82 21.38 32.43
C LEU A 4 27.88 20.39 31.75
N THR A 5 27.73 19.18 32.29
CA THR A 5 26.82 18.17 31.76
C THR A 5 25.36 18.56 31.96
N VAL A 6 25.03 19.19 33.10
CA VAL A 6 23.70 19.73 33.36
C VAL A 6 23.38 20.85 32.37
N GLN A 7 24.30 21.77 32.10
CA GLN A 7 24.08 22.85 31.12
C GLN A 7 23.92 22.33 29.68
N LEU A 8 24.63 21.27 29.28
CA LEU A 8 24.46 20.66 27.96
C LEU A 8 23.12 19.94 27.82
N LEU A 9 22.65 19.28 28.88
CA LEU A 9 21.30 18.72 28.95
C LEU A 9 20.24 19.82 28.95
N ASP A 10 20.45 20.92 29.67
CA ASP A 10 19.54 22.06 29.72
C ASP A 10 19.44 22.79 28.35
N TRP A 11 20.54 22.82 27.58
CA TRP A 11 20.55 23.31 26.21
C TRP A 11 19.85 22.35 25.23
N LYS A 12 19.97 21.04 25.45
CA LYS A 12 19.29 20.02 24.66
C LYS A 12 17.78 19.98 24.97
N ILE A 13 17.41 20.14 26.23
CA ILE A 13 16.01 20.24 26.69
C ILE A 13 15.39 21.53 26.19
N ARG A 14 16.09 22.69 26.25
CA ARG A 14 15.61 23.93 25.61
C ARG A 14 15.50 23.86 24.08
N TYR A 15 16.26 22.97 23.42
CA TYR A 15 16.12 22.71 21.99
C TYR A 15 14.89 21.82 21.69
N GLU A 16 14.60 20.85 22.57
CA GLU A 16 13.41 19.98 22.47
C GLU A 16 12.11 20.69 22.91
N GLU A 17 12.19 21.71 23.76
CA GLU A 17 11.06 22.46 24.33
C GLU A 17 10.69 23.72 23.51
N SER A 18 11.51 24.12 22.53
CA SER A 18 11.17 25.23 21.63
C SER A 18 10.32 24.76 20.46
N ASP A 19 9.04 25.16 20.47
CA ASP A 19 8.00 24.96 19.46
C ASP A 19 8.28 25.68 18.12
N ASN A 20 9.48 25.48 17.56
CA ASN A 20 9.92 26.14 16.35
C ASN A 20 9.70 25.22 15.13
N VAL A 21 8.93 25.71 14.16
CA VAL A 21 8.56 25.08 12.87
C VAL A 21 9.74 24.36 12.18
N ALA A 22 10.98 24.83 12.40
CA ALA A 22 12.22 24.23 11.90
C ALA A 22 12.46 22.76 12.34
N VAL A 23 12.14 22.38 13.59
CA VAL A 23 12.34 21.00 14.07
C VAL A 23 11.33 20.06 13.40
N ARG A 24 10.12 20.54 13.13
CA ARG A 24 9.08 19.80 12.41
C ARG A 24 9.47 19.57 10.94
N ILE A 25 10.09 20.57 10.31
CA ILE A 25 10.64 20.47 8.95
C ILE A 25 11.83 19.52 8.91
N MET A 26 12.76 19.61 9.85
CA MET A 26 13.94 18.72 9.91
C MET A 26 13.56 17.26 10.18
N ARG A 27 12.58 16.98 11.04
CA ARG A 27 12.02 15.62 11.20
C ARG A 27 11.38 15.13 9.90
N GLY A 28 10.62 15.99 9.21
CA GLY A 28 10.01 15.65 7.92
C GLY A 28 11.02 15.39 6.80
N ILE A 29 12.17 16.08 6.80
CA ILE A 29 13.26 15.84 5.84
C ILE A 29 14.00 14.55 6.20
N THR A 30 14.32 14.31 7.46
CA THR A 30 14.98 13.07 7.91
C THR A 30 14.10 11.84 7.68
N GLU A 31 12.78 11.94 7.88
CA GLU A 31 11.83 10.88 7.58
C GLU A 31 11.71 10.60 6.08
N ARG A 32 11.70 11.64 5.24
CA ARG A 32 11.70 11.47 3.77
C ARG A 32 13.00 10.86 3.26
N VAL A 33 14.15 11.26 3.81
CA VAL A 33 15.44 10.69 3.41
C VAL A 33 15.54 9.24 3.88
N SER A 34 15.14 8.92 5.11
CA SER A 34 15.09 7.54 5.61
C SER A 34 14.12 6.66 4.81
N SER A 35 12.92 7.20 4.45
CA SER A 35 11.96 6.45 3.64
C SER A 35 12.48 6.18 2.23
N LEU A 36 13.27 7.07 1.63
CA LEU A 36 13.85 6.89 0.29
C LEU A 36 15.02 5.89 0.24
N PHE A 37 15.71 5.66 1.37
CA PHE A 37 16.79 4.67 1.45
C PHE A 37 16.33 3.29 1.96
N GLY A 38 15.28 3.21 2.78
CA GLY A 38 14.70 1.93 3.24
C GLY A 38 13.85 1.23 2.17
N THR A 39 13.02 1.99 1.43
CA THR A 39 12.11 1.44 0.41
C THR A 39 12.84 0.89 -0.81
N GLN A 40 14.01 1.42 -1.17
CA GLN A 40 14.76 0.92 -2.32
C GLN A 40 15.35 -0.48 -2.10
N ASN A 41 15.69 -0.86 -0.86
CA ASN A 41 16.30 -2.17 -0.60
C ASN A 41 15.27 -3.31 -0.70
N GLU A 42 14.10 -3.18 -0.07
CA GLU A 42 13.07 -4.22 -0.08
C GLU A 42 12.46 -4.40 -1.48
N VAL A 43 12.14 -3.30 -2.16
CA VAL A 43 11.60 -3.35 -3.54
C VAL A 43 12.62 -3.96 -4.50
N SER A 44 13.91 -3.64 -4.35
CA SER A 44 14.97 -4.23 -5.17
C SER A 44 15.13 -5.73 -4.92
N GLU A 45 15.03 -6.18 -3.67
CA GLU A 45 15.05 -7.61 -3.32
C GLU A 45 13.88 -8.36 -3.98
N VAL A 46 12.66 -7.84 -3.87
CA VAL A 46 11.48 -8.44 -4.50
C VAL A 46 11.62 -8.49 -6.03
N LEU A 47 12.05 -7.40 -6.66
CA LEU A 47 12.30 -7.36 -8.10
C LEU A 47 13.39 -8.36 -8.52
N THR A 48 14.40 -8.55 -7.67
CA THR A 48 15.46 -9.54 -7.91
C THR A 48 14.91 -10.96 -7.85
N GLU A 49 14.06 -11.28 -6.87
CA GLU A 49 13.42 -12.61 -6.80
C GLU A 49 12.49 -12.86 -7.99
N ILE A 50 11.73 -11.84 -8.43
CA ILE A 50 10.90 -11.95 -9.64
C ILE A 50 11.78 -12.21 -10.86
N ALA A 51 12.88 -11.47 -11.04
CA ALA A 51 13.78 -11.61 -12.17
C ALA A 51 14.47 -12.98 -12.25
N LYS A 52 14.62 -13.70 -11.11
CA LYS A 52 15.11 -15.08 -11.11
C LYS A 52 14.13 -16.06 -11.75
N VAL A 53 12.82 -15.78 -11.65
CA VAL A 53 11.75 -16.61 -12.21
C VAL A 53 11.43 -16.17 -13.64
N ASP A 54 11.32 -14.87 -13.87
CA ASP A 54 11.06 -14.25 -15.17
C ASP A 54 12.07 -13.12 -15.44
N PRO A 55 13.16 -13.41 -16.18
CA PRO A 55 14.16 -12.41 -16.54
C PRO A 55 13.65 -11.31 -17.47
N SER A 56 12.49 -11.51 -18.12
CA SER A 56 11.87 -10.53 -19.02
C SER A 56 10.85 -9.63 -18.34
N PHE A 57 10.70 -9.76 -17.00
CA PHE A 57 9.76 -8.97 -16.23
C PHE A 57 9.99 -7.46 -16.39
N ASP A 58 8.95 -6.76 -16.87
CA ASP A 58 8.90 -5.31 -16.90
C ASP A 58 7.79 -4.79 -15.97
N LYS A 59 8.17 -3.90 -15.05
CA LYS A 59 7.23 -3.33 -14.07
C LYS A 59 6.12 -2.52 -14.75
N GLY A 60 6.41 -1.82 -15.85
CA GLY A 60 5.43 -0.99 -16.56
C GLY A 60 4.40 -1.82 -17.30
N GLU A 61 4.83 -2.89 -17.96
CA GLU A 61 3.96 -3.87 -18.61
C GLU A 61 3.10 -4.61 -17.59
N TRP A 62 3.70 -5.06 -16.47
CA TRP A 62 2.97 -5.68 -15.38
C TRP A 62 1.91 -4.75 -14.78
N LEU A 63 2.22 -3.48 -14.57
CA LEU A 63 1.24 -2.48 -14.10
C LEU A 63 0.06 -2.33 -15.08
N ARG A 64 0.34 -2.31 -16.39
CA ARG A 64 -0.71 -2.25 -17.42
C ARG A 64 -1.57 -3.50 -17.42
N PHE A 65 -0.96 -4.67 -17.22
CA PHE A 65 -1.68 -5.93 -17.06
C PHE A 65 -2.58 -5.90 -15.82
N CYS A 66 -2.09 -5.38 -14.70
CA CYS A 66 -2.91 -5.19 -13.50
C CYS A 66 -4.11 -4.26 -13.77
N GLU A 67 -3.87 -3.11 -14.41
CA GLU A 67 -4.90 -2.12 -14.73
C GLU A 67 -5.97 -2.65 -15.68
N LYS A 68 -5.56 -3.41 -16.71
CA LYS A 68 -6.47 -3.83 -17.79
C LYS A 68 -7.14 -5.18 -17.57
N ASP A 69 -6.49 -6.07 -16.84
CA ASP A 69 -6.94 -7.45 -16.71
C ASP A 69 -7.23 -7.81 -15.25
N VAL A 70 -6.26 -7.63 -14.34
CA VAL A 70 -6.41 -8.11 -12.95
C VAL A 70 -7.49 -7.33 -12.20
N ILE A 71 -7.38 -6.01 -12.13
CA ILE A 71 -8.27 -5.15 -11.34
C ILE A 71 -9.72 -5.21 -11.88
N PRO A 72 -9.98 -5.06 -13.20
CA PRO A 72 -11.34 -5.13 -13.71
C PRO A 72 -12.01 -6.49 -13.44
N ASN A 73 -11.29 -7.60 -13.62
CA ASN A 73 -11.86 -8.94 -13.42
C ASN A 73 -12.24 -9.18 -11.95
N VAL A 74 -11.39 -8.81 -11.00
CA VAL A 74 -11.67 -8.98 -9.57
C VAL A 74 -12.84 -8.08 -9.13
N LEU A 75 -12.86 -6.82 -9.57
CA LEU A 75 -13.94 -5.89 -9.22
C LEU A 75 -15.29 -6.33 -9.83
N GLU A 76 -15.28 -6.77 -11.08
CA GLU A 76 -16.49 -7.21 -11.77
C GLU A 76 -17.05 -8.49 -11.11
N ALA A 77 -16.19 -9.45 -10.77
CA ALA A 77 -16.58 -10.66 -10.03
C ALA A 77 -17.19 -10.30 -8.67
N PHE A 78 -16.59 -9.35 -7.96
CA PHE A 78 -17.12 -8.88 -6.68
C PHE A 78 -18.50 -8.21 -6.81
N ILE A 79 -18.66 -7.30 -7.79
CA ILE A 79 -19.93 -6.59 -8.03
C ILE A 79 -21.05 -7.56 -8.42
N ARG A 80 -20.74 -8.58 -9.22
CA ARG A 80 -21.68 -9.62 -9.62
C ARG A 80 -21.94 -10.67 -8.55
N GLY A 81 -21.11 -10.73 -7.52
CA GLY A 81 -21.15 -11.77 -6.50
C GLY A 81 -20.71 -13.15 -7.03
N ASP A 82 -19.87 -13.18 -8.06
CA ASP A 82 -19.32 -14.40 -8.64
C ASP A 82 -18.20 -14.95 -7.76
N LEU A 83 -18.55 -15.90 -6.89
CA LEU A 83 -17.63 -16.48 -5.92
C LEU A 83 -16.60 -17.43 -6.58
N GLU A 84 -16.92 -18.02 -7.72
CA GLU A 84 -16.02 -18.97 -8.40
C GLU A 84 -14.86 -18.20 -9.02
N VAL A 85 -15.16 -17.16 -9.81
CA VAL A 85 -14.14 -16.28 -10.38
C VAL A 85 -13.33 -15.63 -9.26
N LEU A 86 -13.97 -15.15 -8.20
CA LEU A 86 -13.25 -14.52 -7.09
C LEU A 86 -12.29 -15.48 -6.37
N GLN A 87 -12.62 -16.77 -6.30
CA GLN A 87 -11.76 -17.79 -5.72
C GLN A 87 -10.53 -18.07 -6.58
N ASP A 88 -10.66 -18.02 -7.90
CA ASP A 88 -9.54 -18.24 -8.83
C ASP A 88 -8.53 -17.09 -8.79
N TRP A 89 -8.99 -15.85 -8.58
CA TRP A 89 -8.13 -14.66 -8.58
C TRP A 89 -7.56 -14.32 -7.19
N CYS A 90 -8.20 -14.75 -6.10
CA CYS A 90 -7.83 -14.35 -4.74
C CYS A 90 -7.20 -15.49 -3.93
N HIS A 91 -6.13 -15.18 -3.20
CA HIS A 91 -5.63 -16.07 -2.16
C HIS A 91 -6.66 -16.22 -1.01
N GLU A 92 -6.64 -17.35 -0.31
CA GLU A 92 -7.66 -17.79 0.67
C GLU A 92 -8.14 -16.67 1.60
N ARG A 93 -7.22 -15.94 2.23
CA ARG A 93 -7.55 -14.87 3.18
C ARG A 93 -8.32 -13.72 2.53
N ALA A 94 -7.93 -13.31 1.32
CA ALA A 94 -8.60 -12.25 0.57
C ALA A 94 -9.99 -12.73 0.10
N PHE A 95 -10.07 -13.97 -0.40
CA PHE A 95 -11.33 -14.59 -0.81
C PHE A 95 -12.34 -14.67 0.35
N VAL A 96 -11.90 -15.13 1.53
CA VAL A 96 -12.79 -15.22 2.71
C VAL A 96 -13.31 -13.84 3.11
N ALA A 97 -12.45 -12.81 3.10
CA ALA A 97 -12.86 -11.45 3.42
C ALA A 97 -13.94 -10.93 2.44
N LEU A 98 -13.69 -11.04 1.14
CA LEU A 98 -14.61 -10.53 0.11
C LEU A 98 -15.91 -11.35 0.01
N SER A 99 -15.81 -12.68 0.05
CA SER A 99 -16.98 -13.57 0.01
C SER A 99 -17.90 -13.37 1.22
N THR A 100 -17.36 -13.02 2.39
CA THR A 100 -18.16 -12.67 3.57
C THR A 100 -19.03 -11.44 3.29
N ILE A 101 -18.46 -10.40 2.68
CA ILE A 101 -19.20 -9.17 2.33
C ILE A 101 -20.32 -9.48 1.33
N ILE A 102 -20.02 -10.25 0.28
CA ILE A 102 -21.01 -10.68 -0.72
C ILE A 102 -22.16 -11.46 -0.07
N LYS A 103 -21.84 -12.39 0.84
CA LYS A 103 -22.85 -13.17 1.58
C LYS A 103 -23.74 -12.27 2.45
N GLU A 104 -23.19 -11.23 3.08
CA GLU A 104 -23.98 -10.26 3.85
C GLU A 104 -24.94 -9.47 2.94
N TYR A 105 -24.48 -9.01 1.77
CA TYR A 105 -25.34 -8.33 0.78
C TYR A 105 -26.50 -9.23 0.30
N GLN A 106 -26.22 -10.51 0.07
CA GLN A 106 -27.25 -11.49 -0.30
C GLN A 106 -28.30 -11.67 0.81
N LYS A 107 -27.89 -11.71 2.08
CA LYS A 107 -28.82 -11.83 3.23
C LYS A 107 -29.81 -10.68 3.32
N ILE A 108 -29.35 -9.46 3.07
CA ILE A 108 -30.19 -8.25 3.11
C ILE A 108 -30.94 -8.00 1.79
N LYS A 109 -30.84 -8.91 0.81
CA LYS A 109 -31.40 -8.78 -0.55
C LYS A 109 -30.94 -7.50 -1.26
N PHE A 110 -29.75 -7.02 -0.93
CA PHE A 110 -29.12 -5.90 -1.62
C PHE A 110 -28.41 -6.45 -2.87
N ASN A 111 -28.79 -5.94 -4.03
CA ASN A 111 -28.25 -6.40 -5.30
C ASN A 111 -27.43 -5.29 -5.95
N THR A 112 -26.19 -5.60 -6.29
CA THR A 112 -25.25 -4.72 -7.00
C THR A 112 -25.14 -5.04 -8.49
N SER A 113 -25.96 -5.93 -9.04
CA SER A 113 -25.88 -6.38 -10.45
C SER A 113 -25.97 -5.28 -11.49
N ASP A 114 -26.65 -4.17 -11.16
CA ASP A 114 -26.80 -3.02 -12.06
C ASP A 114 -25.61 -2.05 -11.96
N SER A 115 -24.71 -2.28 -11.00
CA SER A 115 -23.51 -1.46 -10.82
C SER A 115 -22.48 -1.79 -11.91
N ARG A 116 -21.76 -0.76 -12.36
CA ARG A 116 -20.80 -0.85 -13.46
C ARG A 116 -19.55 -0.09 -13.08
N ILE A 117 -18.40 -0.64 -13.44
CA ILE A 117 -17.11 0.03 -13.33
C ILE A 117 -17.08 1.16 -14.37
N ILE A 118 -16.84 2.39 -13.93
CA ILE A 118 -16.90 3.60 -14.78
C ILE A 118 -15.50 3.97 -15.30
N ASP A 119 -14.50 3.94 -14.42
CA ASP A 119 -13.12 4.24 -14.75
C ASP A 119 -12.17 3.53 -13.79
N ILE A 120 -11.04 3.05 -14.31
CA ILE A 120 -9.89 2.56 -13.55
C ILE A 120 -8.70 3.30 -14.12
N SER A 121 -8.05 4.13 -13.31
CA SER A 121 -6.92 4.95 -13.72
C SER A 121 -5.97 5.18 -12.55
N LYS A 122 -4.73 5.59 -12.85
CA LYS A 122 -3.68 5.89 -11.87
C LYS A 122 -3.30 4.69 -10.99
N VAL A 123 -3.23 3.51 -11.59
CA VAL A 123 -2.74 2.31 -10.91
C VAL A 123 -1.23 2.46 -10.69
N GLU A 124 -0.83 2.51 -9.42
CA GLU A 124 0.55 2.67 -9.00
C GLU A 124 0.91 1.58 -7.97
N VAL A 125 2.19 1.21 -7.93
CA VAL A 125 2.75 0.35 -6.88
C VAL A 125 3.45 1.26 -5.88
N CYS A 126 2.92 1.29 -4.65
CA CYS A 126 3.42 2.06 -3.52
C CYS A 126 4.76 1.53 -2.98
#